data_AF-A0A6P6WHU4-F1
#
_entry.id   AF-A0A6P6WHU4-F1
#
_cell.length_a   1.000
_cell.length_b   1.000
_cell.length_c   1.000
_cell.angle_alpha   90.00
_cell.angle_beta   90.00
_cell.angle_gamma   90.00
#
_symmetry.space_group_name_H-M   'P 1'
#
loop_
_entity.id
_entity.type
_entity.pdbx_description
1 polymer ?
#
loop_
_entity_poly.entity_id
_entity_poly.type
_entity_poly.pdbx_seq_one_letter_code
_entity_poly.pdbx_strand_id
1 'polypeptide(L)'
;MSSANDNAECLGWAARDPSGHLSPYKFSRRAIGSEDVSLDITHCGICYADVAWTRNKGGHSKYPLVPGHEITGVVRQVGSHVKHFKVGDHVGVGTYVNSCRECEYCNDGLEVHCSKGPVLTFDGIDVDGTVTKGGYSSYIVVHERYCFRVPDNYPLELAAPLLCAGITVYTPMIRHNMNQPGKTLGVIGLGGLGHLAVKFGKAFGLKVTVFSTSLSKKEEAVSRLGADNFVVSSDEQQMSALANSLDFIIDTASGDIPFDPYLSLLKTAGVFVLVGFPSEVKFSPV
;
A
#
# COMPACT_ATOMS: atom_id res chain seq x y z
N MET A 1 41.66 0.83 -11.48
CA MET A 1 41.51 -0.59 -11.09
C MET A 1 40.09 -0.96 -11.41
N SER A 2 39.91 -1.99 -12.25
CA SER A 2 38.66 -2.31 -12.93
C SER A 2 37.51 -2.55 -11.95
N SER A 3 36.45 -1.75 -12.07
CA SER A 3 35.16 -2.00 -11.43
C SER A 3 34.66 -3.36 -11.90
N ALA A 4 34.62 -4.33 -10.99
CA ALA A 4 33.93 -5.58 -11.24
C ALA A 4 32.47 -5.25 -11.57
N ASN A 5 32.09 -5.43 -12.83
CA ASN A 5 30.70 -5.52 -13.24
C ASN A 5 30.14 -6.81 -12.63
N ASP A 6 29.77 -6.76 -11.35
CA ASP A 6 28.89 -7.75 -10.74
C ASP A 6 27.50 -7.54 -11.31
N ASN A 7 27.27 -8.04 -12.53
CA ASN A 7 25.94 -8.43 -12.98
C ASN A 7 25.53 -9.66 -12.16
N ALA A 8 25.37 -9.48 -10.84
CA ALA A 8 24.87 -10.52 -9.96
C ALA A 8 23.45 -10.87 -10.43
N GLU A 9 23.27 -12.12 -10.88
CA GLU A 9 21.96 -12.63 -11.29
C GLU A 9 20.95 -12.39 -10.15
N CYS A 10 19.89 -11.66 -10.44
CA CYS A 10 18.78 -11.49 -9.51
C CYS A 10 17.91 -12.75 -9.59
N LEU A 11 17.69 -13.38 -8.44
CA LEU A 11 16.80 -14.52 -8.31
C LEU A 11 15.45 -14.01 -7.84
N GLY A 12 14.36 -14.45 -8.47
CA GLY A 12 13.01 -14.14 -8.03
C GLY A 12 12.00 -15.19 -8.41
N TRP A 13 10.74 -14.87 -8.15
CA TRP A 13 9.59 -15.70 -8.53
C TRP A 13 8.69 -14.90 -9.46
N ALA A 14 8.36 -15.49 -10.61
CA ALA A 14 7.56 -14.83 -11.64
C ALA A 14 6.35 -15.66 -12.05
N ALA A 15 5.24 -14.96 -12.32
CA ALA A 15 4.15 -15.49 -13.12
C ALA A 15 4.52 -15.39 -14.60
N ARG A 16 4.07 -16.36 -15.41
CA ARG A 16 4.32 -16.39 -16.86
C ARG A 16 3.03 -16.34 -17.70
N ASP A 17 1.89 -16.48 -17.04
CA ASP A 17 0.56 -16.50 -17.66
C ASP A 17 -0.52 -16.13 -16.63
N PRO A 18 -1.78 -15.90 -17.06
CA PRO A 18 -2.89 -15.51 -16.19
C PRO A 18 -3.33 -16.52 -15.11
N SER A 19 -2.74 -17.73 -15.03
CA SER A 19 -2.96 -18.60 -13.86
C SER A 19 -2.42 -17.96 -12.58
N GLY A 20 -1.42 -17.08 -12.71
CA GLY A 20 -0.69 -16.48 -11.60
C GLY A 20 0.21 -17.46 -10.85
N HIS A 21 0.48 -18.64 -11.41
CA HIS A 21 1.43 -19.57 -10.81
C HIS A 21 2.84 -18.99 -10.82
N LEU A 22 3.40 -18.80 -9.63
CA LEU A 22 4.76 -18.30 -9.45
C LEU A 22 5.77 -19.45 -9.53
N SER A 23 6.82 -19.25 -10.32
CA SER A 23 7.95 -20.20 -10.42
C SER A 23 9.27 -19.44 -10.39
N PRO A 24 10.39 -20.10 -10.01
CA PRO A 24 11.70 -19.47 -10.02
C PRO A 24 12.04 -18.84 -11.38
N TYR A 25 12.59 -17.64 -11.32
CA TYR A 25 12.92 -16.82 -12.48
C TYR A 25 14.21 -16.06 -12.21
N LYS A 26 15.16 -16.18 -13.14
CA LYS A 26 16.43 -15.45 -13.10
C LYS A 26 16.37 -14.27 -14.06
N PHE A 27 16.86 -13.13 -13.62
CA PHE A 27 16.95 -11.93 -14.44
C PHE A 27 18.08 -11.03 -13.96
N SER A 28 18.43 -10.03 -14.78
CA SER A 28 19.39 -8.99 -14.39
C SER A 28 18.65 -7.70 -14.06
N ARG A 29 19.17 -6.95 -13.10
CA ARG A 29 18.77 -5.55 -12.89
C ARG A 29 19.75 -4.62 -13.59
N ARG A 30 19.31 -3.40 -13.84
CA ARG A 30 20.20 -2.34 -14.32
C ARG A 30 21.32 -2.08 -13.31
N ALA A 31 22.45 -1.57 -13.81
CA ALA A 31 23.53 -1.11 -12.95
C ALA A 31 23.04 0.02 -12.04
N ILE A 32 23.66 0.13 -10.86
CA ILE A 32 23.39 1.23 -9.93
C ILE A 32 23.85 2.54 -10.56
N GLY A 33 22.94 3.49 -10.72
CA GLY A 33 23.22 4.85 -11.13
C GLY A 33 23.73 5.68 -9.96
N SER A 34 24.13 6.92 -10.23
CA SER A 34 24.74 7.76 -9.21
C SER A 34 23.79 8.19 -8.09
N GLU A 35 22.47 8.20 -8.34
CA GLU A 35 21.43 8.57 -7.36
C GLU A 35 20.63 7.36 -6.87
N ASP A 36 21.10 6.15 -7.19
CA ASP A 36 20.38 4.92 -6.84
C ASP A 36 20.88 4.29 -5.54
N VAL A 37 19.96 3.59 -4.90
CA VAL A 37 20.19 2.70 -3.77
C VAL A 37 19.88 1.29 -4.23
N SER A 38 20.80 0.36 -4.00
CA SER A 38 20.55 -1.07 -4.11
C SER A 38 20.37 -1.65 -2.72
N LEU A 39 19.31 -2.43 -2.49
CA LEU A 39 19.10 -3.14 -1.23
C LEU A 39 18.93 -4.64 -1.46
N ASP A 40 19.52 -5.43 -0.56
CA ASP A 40 19.19 -6.83 -0.42
C ASP A 40 17.81 -6.94 0.23
N ILE A 41 16.88 -7.60 -0.45
CA ILE A 41 15.50 -7.71 0.02
C ILE A 41 15.47 -8.81 1.07
N THR A 42 15.06 -8.42 2.28
CA THR A 42 14.90 -9.37 3.40
C THR A 42 13.45 -9.82 3.53
N HIS A 43 12.50 -8.92 3.27
CA HIS A 43 11.08 -9.18 3.36
C HIS A 43 10.35 -8.46 2.23
N CYS A 44 9.30 -9.09 1.72
CA CYS A 44 8.33 -8.45 0.87
C CYS A 44 6.94 -8.88 1.33
N GLY A 45 6.07 -7.91 1.62
CA GLY A 45 4.68 -8.18 1.93
C GLY A 45 3.90 -8.69 0.72
N ILE A 46 2.74 -9.30 0.99
CA ILE A 46 1.82 -9.84 -0.01
C ILE A 46 0.50 -9.10 0.12
N CYS A 47 0.08 -8.45 -0.95
CA CYS A 47 -1.19 -7.73 -1.00
C CYS A 47 -2.05 -8.25 -2.16
N TYR A 48 -3.34 -7.89 -2.16
CA TYR A 48 -4.26 -8.36 -3.19
C TYR A 48 -3.91 -7.87 -4.60
N ALA A 49 -3.20 -6.74 -4.73
CA ALA A 49 -2.69 -6.26 -6.02
C ALA A 49 -1.71 -7.27 -6.64
N ASP A 50 -0.86 -7.92 -5.85
CA ASP A 50 0.05 -8.95 -6.38
C ASP A 50 -0.74 -10.12 -7.00
N VAL A 51 -1.87 -10.51 -6.39
CA VAL A 51 -2.77 -11.54 -6.93
C VAL A 51 -3.51 -11.04 -8.17
N ALA A 52 -4.00 -9.80 -8.17
CA ALA A 52 -4.75 -9.24 -9.29
C ALA A 52 -3.89 -9.10 -10.54
N TRP A 53 -2.66 -8.62 -10.41
CA TRP A 53 -1.72 -8.47 -11.53
C TRP A 53 -1.19 -9.82 -12.03
N THR A 54 -0.78 -10.72 -11.14
CA THR A 54 -0.29 -12.05 -11.55
C THR A 54 -1.35 -12.88 -12.26
N ARG A 55 -2.64 -12.63 -11.99
CA ARG A 55 -3.78 -13.28 -12.68
C ARG A 55 -4.38 -12.46 -13.81
N ASN A 56 -3.72 -11.37 -14.22
CA ASN A 56 -4.17 -10.47 -15.27
C ASN A 56 -5.62 -9.98 -15.14
N LYS A 57 -6.09 -9.70 -13.91
CA LYS A 57 -7.47 -9.24 -13.69
C LYS A 57 -7.79 -7.93 -14.42
N GLY A 58 -6.79 -7.09 -14.66
CA GLY A 58 -6.92 -5.84 -15.43
C GLY A 58 -6.70 -5.99 -16.94
N GLY A 59 -6.33 -7.18 -17.44
CA GLY A 59 -6.17 -7.46 -18.86
C GLY A 59 -4.88 -6.93 -19.53
N HIS A 60 -3.95 -6.34 -18.79
CA HIS A 60 -2.75 -5.68 -19.32
C HIS A 60 -1.41 -6.05 -18.65
N SER A 61 -1.37 -7.15 -17.88
CA SER A 61 -0.14 -7.64 -17.23
C SER A 61 0.93 -8.06 -18.24
N LYS A 62 2.19 -7.72 -17.96
CA LYS A 62 3.38 -8.00 -18.77
C LYS A 62 4.17 -9.15 -18.16
N TYR A 63 4.10 -10.32 -18.79
CA TYR A 63 4.85 -11.50 -18.37
C TYR A 63 6.24 -11.58 -19.02
N PRO A 64 7.26 -12.16 -18.36
CA PRO A 64 7.25 -12.67 -16.98
C PRO A 64 7.11 -11.56 -15.93
N LEU A 65 6.16 -11.72 -15.01
CA LEU A 65 5.79 -10.72 -14.00
C LEU A 65 6.33 -11.17 -12.64
N VAL A 66 7.24 -10.38 -12.07
CA VAL A 66 7.74 -10.55 -10.69
C VAL A 66 6.98 -9.55 -9.81
N PRO A 67 6.03 -9.99 -8.96
CA PRO A 67 5.23 -9.09 -8.14
C PRO A 67 6.00 -8.63 -6.89
N GLY A 68 5.32 -7.92 -5.99
CA GLY A 68 5.84 -7.44 -4.71
C GLY A 68 6.16 -5.95 -4.74
N HIS A 69 5.52 -5.19 -3.86
CA HIS A 69 5.63 -3.73 -3.75
C HIS A 69 5.52 -3.24 -2.30
N GLU A 70 5.76 -4.14 -1.36
CA GLU A 70 5.81 -3.92 0.08
C GLU A 70 7.20 -4.36 0.56
N ILE A 71 8.25 -3.71 0.06
CA ILE A 71 9.62 -4.23 0.11
C ILE A 71 10.36 -3.63 1.30
N THR A 72 11.02 -4.46 2.11
CA THR A 72 11.98 -4.00 3.11
C THR A 72 13.27 -4.81 3.08
N GLY A 73 14.38 -4.13 3.38
CA GLY A 73 15.69 -4.72 3.29
C GLY A 73 16.79 -3.85 3.85
N VAL A 74 18.02 -4.26 3.53
CA VAL A 74 19.23 -3.61 4.00
C VAL A 74 19.97 -3.07 2.79
N VAL A 75 20.40 -1.81 2.87
CA VAL A 75 21.17 -1.18 1.78
C VAL A 75 22.47 -1.95 1.55
N ARG A 76 22.62 -2.46 0.32
CA ARG A 76 23.79 -3.19 -0.16
C ARG A 76 24.81 -2.26 -0.81
N GLN A 77 24.33 -1.29 -1.59
CA GLN A 77 25.18 -0.35 -2.33
C GLN A 77 24.45 0.97 -2.52
N VAL A 78 25.20 2.07 -2.58
CA VAL A 78 24.68 3.41 -2.90
C VAL A 78 25.47 4.03 -4.04
N GLY A 79 24.78 4.80 -4.88
CA GLY A 79 25.39 5.61 -5.93
C GLY A 79 26.22 6.77 -5.36
N SER A 80 27.12 7.32 -6.17
CA SER A 80 28.08 8.35 -5.75
C SER A 80 27.46 9.69 -5.32
N HIS A 81 26.21 9.96 -5.70
CA HIS A 81 25.47 11.18 -5.37
C HIS A 81 24.38 10.96 -4.31
N VAL A 82 24.18 9.73 -3.84
CA VAL A 82 23.25 9.43 -2.75
C VAL A 82 23.71 10.09 -1.46
N LYS A 83 22.80 10.78 -0.77
CA LYS A 83 23.12 11.54 0.45
C LYS A 83 22.40 11.03 1.69
N HIS A 84 21.26 10.38 1.50
CA HIS A 84 20.34 10.07 2.60
C HIS A 84 20.46 8.63 3.13
N PHE A 85 21.20 7.78 2.43
CA PHE A 85 21.37 6.37 2.75
C PHE A 85 22.84 5.97 2.69
N LYS A 86 23.21 5.00 3.51
CA LYS A 86 24.49 4.31 3.47
C LYS A 86 24.29 2.80 3.56
N VAL A 87 25.31 2.05 3.14
CA VAL A 87 25.35 0.59 3.28
C VAL A 87 25.07 0.19 4.73
N GLY A 88 24.19 -0.79 4.92
CA GLY A 88 23.73 -1.26 6.23
C GLY A 88 22.45 -0.59 6.75
N ASP A 89 21.97 0.50 6.14
CA ASP A 89 20.72 1.13 6.57
C ASP A 89 19.51 0.23 6.28
N HIS A 90 18.51 0.29 7.17
CA HIS A 90 17.20 -0.34 6.96
C HIS A 90 16.32 0.55 6.07
N VAL A 91 15.85 -0.01 4.94
CA VAL A 91 15.13 0.74 3.91
C VAL A 91 13.92 -0.02 3.42
N GLY A 92 12.85 0.71 3.12
CA GLY A 92 11.65 0.25 2.45
C GLY A 92 11.47 0.86 1.06
N VAL A 93 10.82 0.12 0.16
CA VAL A 93 10.38 0.59 -1.17
C VAL A 93 8.90 0.22 -1.35
N GLY A 94 8.09 1.20 -1.73
CA GLY A 94 6.64 1.08 -1.84
C GLY A 94 6.16 0.70 -3.25
N THR A 95 5.05 1.31 -3.67
CA THR A 95 4.29 0.98 -4.89
C THR A 95 4.82 1.58 -6.18
N TYR A 96 5.78 2.51 -6.10
CA TYR A 96 6.42 3.15 -7.24
C TYR A 96 7.92 3.36 -6.97
N VAL A 97 8.71 3.33 -8.05
CA VAL A 97 10.18 3.37 -8.02
C VAL A 97 10.77 4.52 -8.83
N ASN A 98 9.94 5.24 -9.59
CA ASN A 98 10.37 6.37 -10.41
C ASN A 98 9.22 7.32 -10.77
N SER A 99 9.56 8.49 -11.30
CA SER A 99 8.62 9.48 -11.87
C SER A 99 9.38 10.44 -12.82
N CYS A 100 8.71 11.44 -13.38
CA CYS A 100 9.39 12.44 -14.21
C CYS A 100 10.33 13.36 -13.43
N ARG A 101 10.12 13.53 -12.11
CA ARG A 101 10.93 14.38 -11.21
C ARG A 101 11.00 15.88 -11.57
N GLU A 102 10.16 16.33 -12.49
CA GLU A 102 10.19 17.72 -13.01
C GLU A 102 8.81 18.42 -12.98
N CYS A 103 7.70 17.67 -12.91
CA CYS A 103 6.37 18.25 -12.84
C CYS A 103 6.04 18.79 -11.44
N GLU A 104 5.02 19.64 -11.34
CA GLU A 104 4.55 20.23 -10.08
C GLU A 104 4.34 19.18 -8.97
N TYR A 105 3.67 18.06 -9.28
CA TYR A 105 3.44 16.99 -8.31
C TYR A 105 4.73 16.35 -7.82
N CYS A 106 5.73 16.17 -8.70
CA CYS A 106 7.01 15.60 -8.27
C CYS A 106 7.86 16.59 -7.46
N ASN A 107 7.69 17.90 -7.69
CA ASN A 107 8.36 18.93 -6.89
C ASN A 107 7.72 19.09 -5.51
N ASP A 108 6.42 18.78 -5.40
CA ASP A 108 5.65 18.83 -4.16
C ASP A 108 5.70 17.53 -3.34
N GLY A 109 6.49 16.54 -3.75
CA GLY A 109 6.58 15.22 -3.05
C GLY A 109 5.31 14.37 -3.21
N LEU A 110 4.58 14.58 -4.30
CA LEU A 110 3.36 13.89 -4.71
C LEU A 110 3.62 13.02 -5.94
N GLU A 111 4.75 12.33 -6.00
CA GLU A 111 5.20 11.58 -7.19
C GLU A 111 4.20 10.51 -7.66
N VAL A 112 3.37 9.98 -6.77
CA VAL A 112 2.25 9.07 -7.12
C VAL A 112 1.24 9.73 -8.08
N HIS A 113 1.17 11.05 -8.11
CA HIS A 113 0.35 11.87 -9.01
C HIS A 113 1.16 12.51 -10.16
N CYS A 114 2.38 12.02 -10.42
CA CYS A 114 3.22 12.48 -11.53
C CYS A 114 2.41 12.65 -12.82
N SER A 115 2.53 13.80 -13.48
CA SER A 115 1.77 14.10 -14.71
C SER A 115 2.13 13.22 -15.91
N LYS A 116 3.34 12.64 -15.90
CA LYS A 116 3.78 11.62 -16.88
C LYS A 116 3.51 10.18 -16.41
N GLY A 117 2.82 10.02 -15.29
CA GLY A 117 2.60 8.75 -14.60
C GLY A 117 3.77 8.38 -13.68
N PRO A 118 3.50 7.81 -12.48
CA PRO A 118 4.54 7.15 -11.70
C PRO A 118 4.96 5.83 -12.36
N VAL A 119 6.22 5.45 -12.20
CA VAL A 119 6.69 4.11 -12.58
C VAL A 119 6.42 3.16 -11.42
N LEU A 120 5.51 2.21 -11.63
CA LEU A 120 5.16 1.21 -10.63
C LEU A 120 6.34 0.27 -10.33
N THR A 121 6.38 -0.25 -9.11
CA THR A 121 7.47 -1.13 -8.63
C THR A 121 7.58 -2.45 -9.41
N PHE A 122 6.48 -2.91 -9.99
CA PHE A 122 6.43 -4.02 -10.93
C PHE A 122 5.40 -3.74 -12.02
N ASP A 123 5.52 -4.42 -13.17
CA ASP A 123 4.63 -4.31 -14.33
C ASP A 123 4.58 -2.94 -15.02
N GLY A 124 5.27 -1.92 -14.49
CA GLY A 124 5.53 -0.63 -15.12
C GLY A 124 6.70 -0.67 -16.10
N ILE A 125 6.78 0.33 -16.98
CA ILE A 125 7.94 0.57 -17.86
C ILE A 125 8.82 1.64 -17.20
N ASP A 126 10.07 1.29 -16.91
CA ASP A 126 11.04 2.24 -16.33
C ASP A 126 11.66 3.14 -17.41
N VAL A 127 12.45 4.13 -16.99
CA VAL A 127 13.10 5.12 -17.86
C VAL A 127 14.07 4.52 -18.87
N ASP A 128 14.57 3.31 -18.62
CA ASP A 128 15.45 2.56 -19.52
C ASP A 128 14.66 1.67 -20.52
N GLY A 129 13.33 1.73 -20.49
CA GLY A 129 12.43 0.94 -21.33
C GLY A 129 12.21 -0.49 -20.83
N THR A 130 12.81 -0.90 -19.71
CA THR A 130 12.62 -2.24 -19.15
C THR A 130 11.32 -2.35 -18.35
N VAL A 131 10.76 -3.56 -18.30
CA VAL A 131 9.64 -3.87 -17.40
C VAL A 131 10.19 -4.05 -15.99
N THR A 132 9.70 -3.22 -15.08
CA THR A 132 9.99 -3.25 -13.65
C THR A 132 9.61 -4.60 -13.02
N LYS A 133 10.44 -5.04 -12.06
CA LYS A 133 10.32 -6.34 -11.37
C LYS A 133 10.39 -6.11 -9.87
N GLY A 134 9.35 -6.57 -9.18
CA GLY A 134 9.08 -6.25 -7.79
C GLY A 134 9.92 -7.01 -6.77
N GLY A 135 9.41 -6.99 -5.55
CA GLY A 135 10.06 -7.45 -4.33
C GLY A 135 10.13 -8.96 -4.14
N TYR A 136 9.48 -9.77 -4.98
CA TYR A 136 9.60 -11.23 -4.91
C TYR A 136 10.91 -11.69 -5.57
N SER A 137 12.01 -11.06 -5.17
CA SER A 137 13.34 -11.23 -5.70
C SER A 137 14.40 -10.92 -4.64
N SER A 138 15.65 -11.29 -4.91
CA SER A 138 16.75 -11.22 -3.95
C SER A 138 17.23 -9.80 -3.63
N TYR A 139 17.13 -8.87 -4.58
CA TYR A 139 17.57 -7.48 -4.40
C TYR A 139 16.77 -6.56 -5.32
N ILE A 140 16.81 -5.25 -5.09
CA ILE A 140 16.24 -4.22 -5.98
C ILE A 140 17.16 -2.99 -6.05
N VAL A 141 17.15 -2.30 -7.20
CA VAL A 141 17.85 -1.03 -7.44
C VAL A 141 16.80 0.05 -7.69
N VAL A 142 16.81 1.10 -6.89
CA VAL A 142 15.78 2.15 -6.89
C VAL A 142 16.44 3.51 -6.67
N HIS A 143 15.92 4.54 -7.30
CA HIS A 143 16.40 5.90 -7.07
C HIS A 143 16.14 6.35 -5.62
N GLU A 144 17.09 7.01 -4.94
CA GLU A 144 17.06 7.27 -3.49
C GLU A 144 15.78 7.97 -3.01
N ARG A 145 15.19 8.81 -3.86
CA ARG A 145 13.91 9.51 -3.63
C ARG A 145 12.73 8.56 -3.30
N TYR A 146 12.76 7.32 -3.78
CA TYR A 146 11.68 6.33 -3.58
C TYR A 146 12.03 5.28 -2.52
N CYS A 147 13.12 5.51 -1.80
CA CYS A 147 13.52 4.73 -0.64
C CYS A 147 13.04 5.42 0.63
N PHE A 148 12.48 4.66 1.56
CA PHE A 148 12.00 5.15 2.84
C PHE A 148 12.82 4.53 3.95
N ARG A 149 13.43 5.36 4.82
CA ARG A 149 14.18 4.83 5.97
C ARG A 149 13.22 4.16 6.95
N VAL A 150 13.52 2.91 7.30
CA VAL A 150 12.83 2.20 8.38
C VAL A 150 13.64 2.42 9.67
N PRO A 151 13.03 2.80 10.80
CA PRO A 151 13.75 2.96 12.06
C PRO A 151 14.52 1.69 12.44
N ASP A 152 15.76 1.82 12.90
CA ASP A 152 16.64 0.68 13.21
C ASP A 152 16.03 -0.31 14.22
N ASN A 153 15.19 0.19 15.14
CA ASN A 153 14.51 -0.59 16.17
C ASN A 153 13.13 -1.13 15.75
N TYR A 154 12.71 -0.91 14.51
CA TYR A 154 11.42 -1.39 14.01
C TYR A 154 11.61 -2.63 13.12
N PRO A 155 10.91 -3.75 13.39
CA PRO A 155 11.07 -4.98 12.61
C PRO A 155 10.70 -4.79 11.13
N LEU A 156 11.59 -5.23 10.23
CA LEU A 156 11.44 -5.01 8.78
C LEU A 156 10.21 -5.72 8.20
N GLU A 157 9.87 -6.90 8.71
CA GLU A 157 8.69 -7.67 8.33
C GLU A 157 7.38 -6.96 8.71
N LEU A 158 7.39 -6.16 9.78
CA LEU A 158 6.25 -5.36 10.19
C LEU A 158 6.18 -4.01 9.45
N ALA A 159 7.28 -3.55 8.87
CA ALA A 159 7.34 -2.31 8.09
C ALA A 159 6.83 -2.51 6.66
N ALA A 160 7.08 -3.69 6.08
CA ALA A 160 6.70 -4.02 4.70
C ALA A 160 5.23 -3.67 4.38
N PRO A 161 4.22 -4.15 5.15
CA PRO A 161 2.82 -3.84 4.85
C PRO A 161 2.44 -2.35 4.98
N LEU A 162 3.24 -1.57 5.72
CA LEU A 162 2.98 -0.14 5.89
C LEU A 162 3.27 0.65 4.60
N LEU A 163 4.12 0.12 3.72
CA LEU A 163 4.54 0.75 2.46
C LEU A 163 3.46 0.72 1.37
N CYS A 164 2.42 -0.09 1.55
CA CYS A 164 1.21 -0.08 0.72
C CYS A 164 -0.03 0.14 1.58
N ALA A 165 -0.54 -0.90 2.24
CA ALA A 165 -1.79 -0.80 2.99
C ALA A 165 -1.76 0.28 4.09
N GLY A 166 -0.63 0.45 4.77
CA GLY A 166 -0.50 1.47 5.82
C GLY A 166 -0.58 2.89 5.29
N ILE A 167 0.24 3.24 4.29
CA ILE A 167 0.25 4.58 3.71
C ILE A 167 -1.07 4.89 2.99
N THR A 168 -1.74 3.89 2.41
CA THR A 168 -3.06 4.05 1.76
C THR A 168 -4.12 4.55 2.73
N VAL A 169 -4.18 4.03 3.97
CA VAL A 169 -5.16 4.49 4.97
C VAL A 169 -4.64 5.72 5.73
N TYR A 170 -3.33 5.82 5.98
CA TYR A 170 -2.75 6.93 6.74
C TYR A 170 -2.82 8.26 5.99
N THR A 171 -2.51 8.28 4.69
CA THR A 171 -2.49 9.50 3.88
C THR A 171 -3.80 10.30 3.93
N PRO A 172 -4.98 9.72 3.64
CA PRO A 172 -6.24 10.45 3.72
C PRO A 172 -6.55 10.86 5.17
N MET A 173 -6.19 10.04 6.16
CA MET A 173 -6.38 10.40 7.57
C MET A 173 -5.64 11.68 7.96
N ILE A 174 -4.44 11.89 7.44
CA ILE A 174 -3.69 13.14 7.68
C ILE A 174 -4.23 14.28 6.81
N ARG A 175 -4.43 14.06 5.51
CA ARG A 175 -4.84 15.13 4.57
C ARG A 175 -6.22 15.71 4.88
N HIS A 176 -7.12 14.91 5.46
CA HIS A 176 -8.46 15.34 5.83
C HIS A 176 -8.62 15.60 7.34
N ASN A 177 -7.51 15.73 8.08
CA ASN A 177 -7.50 15.97 9.53
C ASN A 177 -8.38 14.97 10.31
N MET A 178 -8.34 13.69 9.94
CA MET A 178 -9.13 12.63 10.59
C MET A 178 -8.49 12.11 11.89
N ASN A 179 -7.29 12.57 12.22
CA ASN A 179 -6.50 12.18 13.40
C ASN A 179 -6.83 12.99 14.68
N GLN A 180 -8.05 13.50 14.80
CA GLN A 180 -8.49 14.35 15.92
C GLN A 180 -8.97 13.49 17.10
N PRO A 181 -8.26 13.44 18.25
CA PRO A 181 -8.63 12.58 19.37
C PRO A 181 -10.07 12.81 19.88
N GLY A 182 -10.73 11.73 20.28
CA GLY A 182 -12.11 11.74 20.77
C GLY A 182 -13.19 11.70 19.69
N LYS A 183 -12.85 11.91 18.41
CA LYS A 183 -13.77 11.75 17.28
C LYS A 183 -14.04 10.28 16.92
N THR A 184 -15.09 10.05 16.13
CA THR A 184 -15.55 8.71 15.75
C THR A 184 -15.12 8.35 14.33
N LEU A 185 -14.63 7.12 14.16
CA LEU A 185 -14.19 6.55 12.88
C LEU A 185 -14.97 5.26 12.59
N GLY A 186 -15.64 5.20 11.45
CA GLY A 186 -16.12 3.96 10.84
C GLY A 186 -15.07 3.33 9.92
N VAL A 187 -14.87 2.02 10.02
CA VAL A 187 -14.03 1.26 9.09
C VAL A 187 -14.88 0.19 8.43
N ILE A 188 -15.09 0.29 7.10
CA ILE A 188 -15.86 -0.71 6.35
C ILE A 188 -14.91 -1.79 5.83
N GLY A 189 -15.16 -3.02 6.25
CA GLY A 189 -14.31 -4.17 5.94
C GLY A 189 -13.11 -4.31 6.89
N LEU A 190 -12.79 -5.56 7.26
CA LEU A 190 -11.66 -5.88 8.15
C LEU A 190 -10.66 -6.81 7.46
N GLY A 191 -10.01 -6.28 6.43
CA GLY A 191 -8.93 -6.93 5.68
C GLY A 191 -7.55 -6.27 5.90
N GLY A 192 -6.70 -6.31 4.87
CA GLY A 192 -5.36 -5.72 4.91
C GLY A 192 -5.35 -4.21 5.20
N LEU A 193 -6.19 -3.43 4.51
CA LEU A 193 -6.30 -1.99 4.79
C LEU A 193 -7.10 -1.73 6.07
N GLY A 194 -8.24 -2.41 6.24
CA GLY A 194 -9.15 -2.21 7.37
C GLY A 194 -8.48 -2.40 8.73
N HIS A 195 -7.65 -3.44 8.93
CA HIS A 195 -6.98 -3.63 10.21
C HIS A 195 -5.95 -2.53 10.53
N LEU A 196 -5.29 -1.95 9.52
CA LEU A 196 -4.39 -0.81 9.70
C LEU A 196 -5.17 0.49 9.96
N ALA A 197 -6.33 0.69 9.30
CA ALA A 197 -7.21 1.81 9.60
C ALA A 197 -7.68 1.79 11.07
N VAL A 198 -8.04 0.60 11.60
CA VAL A 198 -8.36 0.44 13.02
C VAL A 198 -7.15 0.79 13.89
N LYS A 199 -5.96 0.24 13.60
CA LYS A 199 -4.75 0.51 14.38
C LYS A 199 -4.38 2.00 14.41
N PHE A 200 -4.38 2.68 13.27
CA PHE A 200 -4.11 4.12 13.22
C PHE A 200 -5.21 4.92 13.93
N GLY A 201 -6.48 4.58 13.72
CA GLY A 201 -7.59 5.22 14.43
C GLY A 201 -7.45 5.13 15.95
N LYS A 202 -7.14 3.95 16.48
CA LYS A 202 -6.89 3.77 17.91
C LYS A 202 -5.64 4.54 18.37
N ALA A 203 -4.56 4.53 17.60
CA ALA A 203 -3.34 5.28 17.93
C ALA A 203 -3.58 6.81 17.96
N PHE A 204 -4.48 7.33 17.14
CA PHE A 204 -4.90 8.74 17.17
C PHE A 204 -5.91 9.07 18.28
N GLY A 205 -6.33 8.09 19.09
CA GLY A 205 -7.32 8.29 20.15
C GLY A 205 -8.75 8.44 19.62
N LEU A 206 -9.06 7.87 18.46
CA LEU A 206 -10.43 7.82 17.92
C LEU A 206 -11.24 6.69 18.58
N LYS A 207 -12.56 6.86 18.56
CA LYS A 207 -13.53 5.79 18.82
C LYS A 207 -13.83 5.09 17.50
N VAL A 208 -13.42 3.84 17.38
CA VAL A 208 -13.44 3.07 16.12
C VAL A 208 -14.59 2.07 16.12
N THR A 209 -15.47 2.18 15.13
CA THR A 209 -16.51 1.20 14.81
C THR A 209 -16.12 0.45 13.54
N VAL A 210 -16.07 -0.88 13.60
CA VAL A 210 -15.85 -1.73 12.43
C VAL A 210 -17.19 -2.20 11.86
N PHE A 211 -17.37 -2.07 10.56
CA PHE A 211 -18.52 -2.59 9.82
C PHE A 211 -18.09 -3.84 9.03
N SER A 212 -18.88 -4.90 9.12
CA SER A 212 -18.64 -6.16 8.40
C SER A 212 -19.94 -6.80 7.94
N THR A 213 -19.86 -7.72 6.99
CA THR A 213 -21.01 -8.48 6.49
C THR A 213 -21.34 -9.71 7.34
N SER A 214 -20.47 -10.08 8.29
CA SER A 214 -20.68 -11.21 9.19
C SER A 214 -19.99 -11.02 10.54
N LEU A 215 -20.33 -11.85 11.53
CA LEU A 215 -19.73 -11.81 12.86
C LEU A 215 -18.31 -12.43 12.93
N SER A 216 -17.84 -13.09 11.86
CA SER A 216 -16.58 -13.86 11.86
C SER A 216 -15.34 -13.05 12.29
N LYS A 217 -15.36 -11.74 12.08
CA LYS A 217 -14.26 -10.81 12.37
C LYS A 217 -14.43 -10.02 13.66
N LYS A 218 -15.50 -10.27 14.43
CA LYS A 218 -15.82 -9.50 15.65
C LYS A 218 -14.77 -9.63 16.73
N GLU A 219 -14.31 -10.84 17.01
CA GLU A 219 -13.29 -11.08 18.04
C GLU A 219 -11.96 -10.43 17.66
N GLU A 220 -11.55 -10.55 16.38
CA GLU A 220 -10.35 -9.89 15.87
C GLU A 220 -10.46 -8.36 15.99
N ALA A 221 -11.61 -7.78 15.60
CA ALA A 221 -11.83 -6.34 15.67
C ALA A 221 -11.76 -5.81 17.11
N VAL A 222 -12.53 -6.40 18.03
CA VAL A 222 -12.70 -5.86 19.38
C VAL A 222 -11.55 -6.27 20.29
N SER A 223 -11.27 -7.57 20.38
CA SER A 223 -10.31 -8.10 21.36
C SER A 223 -8.86 -7.90 20.94
N ARG A 224 -8.55 -8.07 19.64
CA ARG A 224 -7.16 -8.02 19.15
C ARG A 224 -6.77 -6.64 18.63
N LEU A 225 -7.65 -5.96 17.89
CA LEU A 225 -7.35 -4.65 17.30
C LEU A 225 -7.83 -3.47 18.15
N GLY A 226 -8.69 -3.73 19.15
CA GLY A 226 -9.15 -2.71 20.08
C GLY A 226 -10.23 -1.78 19.53
N ALA A 227 -11.00 -2.20 18.53
CA ALA A 227 -12.18 -1.46 18.07
C ALA A 227 -13.19 -1.33 19.22
N ASP A 228 -13.82 -0.16 19.33
CA ASP A 228 -14.78 0.16 20.39
C ASP A 228 -16.16 -0.45 20.10
N ASN A 229 -16.50 -0.64 18.82
CA ASN A 229 -17.74 -1.25 18.39
C ASN A 229 -17.56 -2.11 17.12
N PHE A 230 -18.46 -3.06 16.93
CA PHE A 230 -18.53 -3.90 15.74
C PHE A 230 -19.99 -4.06 15.31
N VAL A 231 -20.28 -3.69 14.07
CA VAL A 231 -21.62 -3.71 13.50
C VAL A 231 -21.67 -4.61 12.28
N VAL A 232 -22.69 -5.47 12.24
CA VAL A 232 -23.02 -6.22 11.04
C VAL A 232 -23.86 -5.32 10.13
N SER A 233 -23.39 -5.02 8.93
CA SER A 233 -23.98 -4.00 8.05
C SER A 233 -25.39 -4.31 7.57
N SER A 234 -25.82 -5.58 7.64
CA SER A 234 -27.19 -6.01 7.33
C SER A 234 -28.14 -5.91 8.53
N ASP A 235 -27.65 -5.54 9.72
CA ASP A 235 -28.49 -5.29 10.89
C ASP A 235 -28.98 -3.84 10.84
N GLU A 236 -30.20 -3.65 10.36
CA GLU A 236 -30.81 -2.33 10.20
C GLU A 236 -30.96 -1.57 11.51
N GLN A 237 -31.17 -2.27 12.64
CA GLN A 237 -31.33 -1.62 13.94
C GLN A 237 -30.00 -1.04 14.42
N GLN A 238 -28.91 -1.81 14.31
CA GLN A 238 -27.57 -1.35 14.67
C GLN A 238 -27.09 -0.22 13.76
N MET A 239 -27.36 -0.31 12.45
CA MET A 239 -27.04 0.76 11.50
C MET A 239 -27.82 2.04 11.82
N SER A 240 -29.14 1.93 12.05
CA SER A 240 -30.00 3.08 12.37
C SER A 240 -29.58 3.76 13.68
N ALA A 241 -29.12 3.00 14.68
CA ALA A 241 -28.64 3.55 15.95
C ALA A 241 -27.37 4.41 15.80
N LEU A 242 -26.65 4.29 14.68
CA LEU A 242 -25.43 5.06 14.37
C LEU A 242 -25.68 6.21 13.38
N ALA A 243 -26.93 6.49 13.01
CA ALA A 243 -27.24 7.60 12.12
C ALA A 243 -26.64 8.92 12.62
N ASN A 244 -26.00 9.68 11.72
CA ASN A 244 -25.34 10.97 12.03
C ASN A 244 -24.37 10.93 13.23
N SER A 245 -23.67 9.81 13.46
CA SER A 245 -22.79 9.62 14.64
C SER A 245 -21.30 9.58 14.32
N LEU A 246 -20.93 9.38 13.05
CA LEU A 246 -19.54 9.20 12.62
C LEU A 246 -18.94 10.51 12.10
N ASP A 247 -17.79 10.92 12.63
CA ASP A 247 -17.04 12.04 12.05
C ASP A 247 -16.37 11.61 10.74
N PHE A 248 -15.89 10.36 10.70
CA PHE A 248 -15.06 9.84 9.61
C PHE A 248 -15.48 8.42 9.23
N ILE A 249 -15.37 8.07 7.95
CA ILE A 249 -15.48 6.70 7.44
C ILE A 249 -14.32 6.41 6.50
N ILE A 250 -13.67 5.26 6.65
CA ILE A 250 -12.74 4.69 5.66
C ILE A 250 -13.34 3.40 5.12
N ASP A 251 -13.63 3.39 3.82
CA ASP A 251 -14.10 2.22 3.11
C ASP A 251 -12.95 1.42 2.51
N THR A 252 -12.76 0.21 3.04
CA THR A 252 -11.72 -0.74 2.62
C THR A 252 -12.32 -2.01 1.99
N ALA A 253 -13.62 -2.00 1.68
CA ALA A 253 -14.29 -3.15 1.09
C ALA A 253 -13.66 -3.52 -0.27
N SER A 254 -13.48 -4.83 -0.49
CA SER A 254 -12.88 -5.36 -1.72
C SER A 254 -13.89 -5.62 -2.83
N GLY A 255 -15.14 -5.24 -2.64
CA GLY A 255 -16.23 -5.47 -3.58
C GLY A 255 -17.31 -4.40 -3.42
N ASP A 256 -18.34 -4.49 -4.24
CA ASP A 256 -19.39 -3.47 -4.30
C ASP A 256 -20.23 -3.50 -3.02
N ILE A 257 -20.48 -2.31 -2.48
CA ILE A 257 -21.31 -2.10 -1.30
C ILE A 257 -22.37 -1.02 -1.59
N PRO A 258 -23.52 -1.02 -0.91
CA PRO A 258 -24.43 0.11 -0.94
C PRO A 258 -23.81 1.27 -0.14
N PHE A 259 -23.54 2.41 -0.79
CA PHE A 259 -22.90 3.56 -0.13
C PHE A 259 -23.88 4.36 0.74
N ASP A 260 -25.14 4.50 0.31
CA ASP A 260 -26.12 5.36 0.96
C ASP A 260 -26.35 5.03 2.46
N PRO A 261 -26.44 3.74 2.88
CA PRO A 261 -26.55 3.40 4.30
C PRO A 261 -25.35 3.80 5.15
N TYR A 262 -24.15 3.93 4.57
CA TYR A 262 -22.97 4.39 5.29
C TYR A 262 -22.86 5.91 5.31
N LEU A 263 -23.28 6.57 4.22
CA LEU A 263 -23.34 8.03 4.16
C LEU A 263 -24.31 8.59 5.22
N SER A 264 -25.42 7.90 5.51
CA SER A 264 -26.37 8.31 6.56
C SER A 264 -25.80 8.21 7.99
N LEU A 265 -24.69 7.48 8.18
CA LEU A 265 -24.01 7.39 9.48
C LEU A 265 -23.11 8.60 9.74
N LEU A 266 -22.71 9.33 8.70
CA LEU A 266 -21.84 10.49 8.84
C LEU A 266 -22.59 11.67 9.47
N LYS A 267 -21.92 12.36 10.38
CA LYS A 267 -22.33 13.68 10.85
C LYS A 267 -22.30 14.67 9.69
N THR A 268 -22.99 15.80 9.85
CA THR A 268 -22.83 16.96 8.96
C THR A 268 -21.35 17.33 8.84
N ALA A 269 -20.87 17.52 7.61
CA ALA A 269 -19.47 17.76 7.27
C ALA A 269 -18.50 16.62 7.66
N GLY A 270 -19.00 15.40 7.87
CA GLY A 270 -18.19 14.20 8.02
C GLY A 270 -17.45 13.83 6.74
N VAL A 271 -16.39 13.05 6.87
CA VAL A 271 -15.51 12.66 5.75
C VAL A 271 -15.67 11.18 5.44
N PHE A 272 -16.06 10.86 4.21
CA PHE A 272 -16.00 9.51 3.66
C PHE A 272 -14.76 9.36 2.78
N VAL A 273 -13.93 8.35 3.04
CA VAL A 273 -12.75 8.03 2.24
C VAL A 273 -12.90 6.65 1.64
N LEU A 274 -12.99 6.57 0.31
CA LEU A 274 -12.95 5.32 -0.44
C LEU A 274 -11.50 4.95 -0.77
N VAL A 275 -11.00 3.86 -0.21
CA VAL A 275 -9.69 3.26 -0.57
C VAL A 275 -9.80 1.83 -1.12
N GLY A 276 -11.01 1.25 -1.09
CA GLY A 276 -11.35 0.04 -1.81
C GLY A 276 -11.40 0.25 -3.33
N PHE A 277 -11.49 -0.85 -4.06
CA PHE A 277 -11.61 -0.87 -5.53
C PHE A 277 -12.92 -1.55 -5.94
N PRO A 278 -14.08 -0.91 -5.71
CA PRO A 278 -15.36 -1.42 -6.19
C PRO A 278 -15.39 -1.37 -7.73
N SER A 279 -16.18 -2.26 -8.33
CA SER A 279 -16.45 -2.24 -9.76
C SER A 279 -17.38 -1.08 -10.14
N GLU A 280 -18.21 -0.65 -9.19
CA GLU A 280 -19.16 0.45 -9.36
C GLU A 280 -19.39 1.20 -8.04
N VAL A 281 -19.59 2.51 -8.14
CA VAL A 281 -20.05 3.35 -7.01
C VAL A 281 -21.42 3.92 -7.38
N LYS A 282 -22.45 3.49 -6.65
CA LYS A 282 -23.84 3.92 -6.84
C LYS A 282 -24.31 4.75 -5.65
N PHE A 283 -24.86 5.92 -5.96
CA PHE A 283 -25.56 6.78 -5.02
C PHE A 283 -27.02 6.87 -5.45
N SER A 284 -27.94 6.66 -4.51
CA SER A 284 -29.37 6.89 -4.71
C SER A 284 -29.79 8.08 -3.84
N PRO A 285 -29.48 9.33 -4.25
CA PRO A 285 -29.95 10.50 -3.52
C PRO A 285 -31.47 10.52 -3.57
N VAL A 286 -32.09 10.42 -2.39
CA VAL A 286 -33.53 10.66 -2.19
C VAL A 286 -33.73 12.15 -1.92
#